data_AF-A0A2T1GJB1-F1
#
_entry.id   AF-A0A2T1GJB1-F1
#
_cell.length_a   1.000
_cell.length_b   1.000
_cell.length_c   1.000
_cell.angle_alpha   90.00
_cell.angle_beta   90.00
_cell.angle_gamma   90.00
#
_symmetry.space_group_name_H-M   'P 1'
#
loop_
_entity.id
_entity.type
_entity.pdbx_description
1 polymer ?
#
loop_
_entity_poly.entity_id
_entity_poly.type
_entity_poly.pdbx_seq_one_letter_code
_entity_poly.pdbx_strand_id
1 'polypeptide(L)' 'MSLRLQISPLASQDFDEIYTYISQNNPDAALRFFDAARETFATIATTPNLCL' A
#
# COMPACT_ATOMS: atom_id res chain seq x y z
N MET A 1 -6.04 14.93 -12.90
CA MET A 1 -4.76 14.46 -13.46
C MET A 1 -4.19 13.50 -12.45
N SER A 2 -3.99 12.22 -12.78
CA SER A 2 -3.45 11.22 -11.86
C SER A 2 -2.05 10.81 -12.32
N LEU A 3 -1.08 10.84 -11.42
CA LEU A 3 0.29 10.42 -11.69
C LEU A 3 0.36 8.91 -11.76
N ARG A 4 1.19 8.39 -12.68
CA ARG A 4 1.52 6.97 -12.69
C ARG A 4 2.55 6.70 -11.60
N LEU A 5 2.11 6.13 -10.49
CA LEU A 5 3.01 5.65 -9.45
C LEU A 5 3.81 4.45 -9.96
N GLN A 6 5.11 4.46 -9.71
CA GLN A 6 5.97 3.30 -9.89
C GLN A 6 6.28 2.73 -8.50
N ILE A 7 5.85 1.49 -8.26
CA ILE A 7 6.21 0.74 -7.06
C ILE A 7 7.48 -0.04 -7.40
N SER A 8 8.54 0.14 -6.60
CA SER A 8 9.78 -0.60 -6.80
C SER A 8 9.60 -2.08 -6.44
N PRO A 9 10.37 -3.00 -7.02
CA PRO A 9 10.27 -4.42 -6.66
C PRO A 9 10.46 -4.70 -5.17
N LEU A 10 11.36 -3.96 -4.51
CA LEU A 10 11.59 -4.06 -3.06
C LEU A 10 10.35 -3.62 -2.28
N ALA A 11 9.71 -2.51 -2.65
CA ALA A 11 8.49 -2.06 -1.99
C ALA A 11 7.32 -3.05 -2.19
N SER A 12 7.27 -3.74 -3.33
CA SER A 12 6.31 -4.83 -3.53
C SER A 12 6.59 -6.02 -2.59
N GLN A 13 7.85 -6.37 -2.39
CA GLN A 13 8.25 -7.40 -1.44
C GLN A 13 7.90 -7.02 0.01
N ASP A 14 8.20 -5.78 0.43
CA ASP A 14 7.84 -5.27 1.74
C ASP A 14 6.32 -5.41 2.00
N PHE A 15 5.51 -5.12 0.98
CA PHE A 15 4.06 -5.27 1.04
C PHE A 15 3.61 -6.71 1.27
N ASP A 16 4.20 -7.65 0.53
CA ASP A 16 3.89 -9.07 0.62
C ASP A 16 4.29 -9.65 1.98
N GLU A 17 5.45 -9.26 2.50
CA GLU A 17 5.94 -9.68 3.82
C GLU A 17 5.05 -9.16 4.96
N ILE A 18 4.65 -7.88 4.92
CA ILE A 18 3.77 -7.28 5.93
C ILE A 18 2.39 -7.93 5.88
N TYR A 19 1.83 -8.12 4.68
CA TYR A 19 0.53 -8.78 4.52
C TYR A 19 0.56 -10.21 5.07
N THR A 20 1.61 -10.96 4.74
CA THR A 20 1.82 -12.34 5.22
C THR A 20 1.93 -12.38 6.73
N TYR A 21 2.72 -11.48 7.32
CA TYR A 21 2.89 -11.38 8.77
C TYR A 21 1.57 -11.12 9.50
N ILE A 22 0.78 -10.15 9.03
CA ILE A 22 -0.52 -9.82 9.65
C ILE A 22 -1.51 -10.99 9.48
N SER A 23 -1.53 -11.63 8.31
CA SER A 23 -2.45 -12.72 7.97
C SER A 23 -2.31 -13.95 8.87
N GLN A 24 -1.12 -14.19 9.43
CA GLN A 24 -0.88 -15.30 10.36
C GLN A 24 -1.75 -15.24 11.61
N ASN A 25 -2.07 -14.04 12.08
CA ASN A 25 -2.84 -13.83 13.30
C ASN A 25 -4.24 -13.28 13.03
N ASN A 26 -4.40 -12.44 12.00
CA ASN A 26 -5.67 -11.79 11.69
C ASN A 26 -5.79 -11.50 10.17
N PRO A 27 -6.36 -12.44 9.40
CA PRO A 27 -6.56 -12.28 7.95
C PRO A 27 -7.38 -11.04 7.57
N ASP A 28 -8.44 -10.74 8.33
CA ASP A 28 -9.26 -9.54 8.09
C ASP A 28 -8.46 -8.24 8.26
N ALA A 29 -7.54 -8.20 9.23
CA ALA A 29 -6.63 -7.07 9.40
C ALA A 29 -5.63 -6.93 8.23
N ALA A 30 -5.20 -8.04 7.63
CA ALA A 30 -4.32 -8.01 6.47
C ALA A 30 -5.03 -7.45 5.23
N LEU A 31 -6.30 -7.83 5.02
CA LEU A 31 -7.14 -7.25 3.96
C LEU A 31 -7.32 -5.74 4.16
N ARG A 32 -7.65 -5.31 5.39
CA ARG A 32 -7.77 -3.88 5.73
C ARG A 32 -6.48 -3.11 5.49
N PHE A 33 -5.33 -3.70 5.80
CA PHE A 33 -4.02 -3.11 5.52
C PHE A 33 -3.82 -2.88 4.02
N PHE A 34 -4.13 -3.90 3.21
CA PHE A 34 -3.99 -3.82 1.75
C PHE A 34 -4.91 -2.75 1.14
N ASP A 35 -6.16 -2.67 1.57
CA ASP A 35 -7.10 -1.64 1.11
C ASP A 35 -6.62 -0.23 1.47
N ALA A 36 -6.22 -0.02 2.74
CA ALA A 36 -5.74 1.28 3.20
C ALA A 36 -4.48 1.75 2.45
N ALA A 37 -3.56 0.82 2.16
CA ALA A 37 -2.38 1.10 1.36
C ALA A 37 -2.73 1.54 -0.06
N ARG A 38 -3.65 0.82 -0.72
CA ARG A 38 -4.11 1.16 -2.07
C ARG A 38 -4.78 2.52 -2.13
N GLU A 39 -5.61 2.84 -1.14
CA GLU A 39 -6.23 4.16 -1.02
C GLU A 39 -5.18 5.27 -0.84
N THR A 40 -4.17 5.00 -0.02
CA THR A 40 -3.06 5.93 0.21
C THR A 40 -2.29 6.19 -1.10
N PHE A 41 -1.96 5.14 -1.86
CA PHE A 41 -1.31 5.30 -3.16
C PHE A 41 -2.19 6.06 -4.15
N ALA A 42 -3.48 5.74 -4.23
CA ALA A 42 -4.41 6.48 -5.09
C ALA A 42 -4.43 7.98 -4.73
N THR A 43 -4.43 8.29 -3.43
CA THR A 43 -4.41 9.66 -2.93
C THR A 43 -3.12 10.39 -3.30
N ILE A 44 -1.96 9.75 -3.13
CA ILE A 44 -0.66 10.34 -3.52
C ILE A 44 -0.59 10.54 -5.05
N ALA A 45 -1.15 9.62 -5.83
CA ALA A 45 -1.20 9.73 -7.29
C ALA A 45 -2.02 10.95 -7.74
N THR A 46 -3.10 11.28 -7.03
CA THR A 46 -3.95 12.44 -7.35
C THR A 46 -3.46 13.75 -6.71
N THR A 47 -2.74 13.66 -5.60
CA THR A 47 -2.27 14.79 -4.80
C THR A 47 -0.77 14.62 -4.50
N PRO A 48 0.10 14.81 -5.50
CA PRO A 48 1.55 14.83 -5.27
C PRO A 48 1.91 15.90 -4.22
N ASN A 49 2.84 15.57 -3.32
CA ASN A 49 3.28 16.38 -2.18
C ASN A 49 2.33 16.42 -0.97
N LEU A 50 1.34 15.53 -0.87
CA LEU A 50 0.51 15.42 0.34
C LEU A 50 1.33 15.13 1.62
N CYS A 51 2.45 14.43 1.48
CA CYS A 51 3.31 14.01 2.60
C CYS A 51 4.65 14.76 2.66
N LEU A 52 4.79 15.89 1.95
CA LEU A 52 6.01 16.73 1.94
C LEU A 52 5.82 18.03 2.72
#